data_AF-A0A7S4GIH0-F1
#
_entry.id   AF-A0A7S4GIH0-F1
#
_cell.length_a   1.000
_cell.length_b   1.000
_cell.length_c   1.000
_cell.angle_alpha   90.00
_cell.angle_beta   90.00
_cell.angle_gamma   90.00
#
_symmetry.space_group_name_H-M   'P 1'
#
loop_
_entity.id
_entity.type
_entity.pdbx_description
1 polymer ?
#
loop_
_entity_poly.entity_id
_entity_poly.type
_entity_poly.pdbx_seq_one_letter_code
_entity_poly.pdbx_strand_id
1 'polypeptide(L)'
;CGVEVQSWQRVPSQLLNEHCQREKRPKPMYYTQSSKDGAHKQELVLPDGKNKDRDLRFCPVQTFETFALAKENVALLALLHVQGNLPLERKFPEPYRTTWLMAVQAKQQEEKAKQQEER
;
A
#
# COMPACT_ATOMS: atom_id res chain seq x y z
N CYS A 1 11.35 8.81 20.21
CA CYS A 1 11.25 9.34 18.83
C CYS A 1 9.79 9.37 18.42
N GLY A 2 9.13 10.54 18.50
CA GLY A 2 7.77 10.72 18.00
C GLY A 2 7.83 11.54 16.73
N VAL A 3 7.48 10.95 15.59
CA VAL A 3 7.30 11.73 14.36
C VAL A 3 6.03 12.56 14.53
N GLU A 4 6.18 13.87 14.64
CA GLU A 4 5.06 14.82 14.65
C GLU A 4 4.39 14.78 13.28
N VAL A 5 3.33 13.96 13.18
CA VAL A 5 2.48 13.92 11.99
C VAL A 5 1.69 15.23 11.95
N GLN A 6 2.07 16.12 11.04
CA GLN A 6 1.38 17.39 10.84
C GLN A 6 -0.07 17.12 10.41
N SER A 7 -1.00 18.00 10.75
CA SER A 7 -2.45 17.78 10.55
C SER A 7 -2.88 17.56 9.09
N TRP A 8 -2.06 17.97 8.13
CA TRP A 8 -2.25 17.75 6.69
C TRP A 8 -1.62 16.45 6.18
N GLN A 9 -0.75 15.83 6.96
CA GLN A 9 -0.13 14.54 6.63
C GLN A 9 -1.15 13.42 6.84
N ARG A 10 -1.10 12.44 5.95
CA ARG A 10 -1.99 11.27 5.98
C ARG A 10 -1.14 10.01 5.87
N VAL A 11 -1.47 9.01 6.68
CA VAL A 11 -0.83 7.69 6.58
C VAL A 11 -1.36 6.93 5.36
N PRO A 12 -0.60 5.97 4.81
CA PRO A 12 -1.03 5.17 3.66
C PRO A 12 -2.42 4.57 3.79
N SER A 13 -2.77 4.04 4.97
CA SER A 13 -4.09 3.45 5.21
C SER A 13 -5.24 4.47 5.14
N GLN A 14 -4.99 5.73 5.53
CA GLN A 14 -5.97 6.82 5.42
C GLN A 14 -6.17 7.24 3.96
N LEU A 15 -5.09 7.47 3.22
CA LEU A 15 -5.18 7.85 1.80
C LEU A 15 -5.88 6.77 0.97
N LEU A 16 -5.60 5.50 1.26
CA LEU A 16 -6.25 4.37 0.59
C LEU A 16 -7.76 4.35 0.87
N ASN A 17 -8.16 4.61 2.12
CA ASN A 17 -9.57 4.69 2.48
C ASN A 17 -10.28 5.87 1.80
N GLU A 18 -9.65 7.05 1.74
CA GLU A 18 -10.16 8.22 1.01
C GLU A 18 -10.30 7.92 -0.49
N HIS A 19 -9.33 7.20 -1.07
CA HIS A 19 -9.38 6.78 -2.46
C HIS A 19 -10.54 5.81 -2.72
N CYS A 20 -10.71 4.76 -1.90
CA CYS A 20 -11.84 3.84 -2.02
C CYS A 20 -13.19 4.56 -1.92
N GLN A 21 -13.33 5.51 -0.98
CA GLN A 21 -14.55 6.32 -0.85
C GLN A 21 -14.81 7.16 -2.11
N ARG A 22 -13.79 7.81 -2.67
CA ARG A 22 -13.92 8.62 -3.88
C ARG A 22 -14.31 7.79 -5.10
N GLU A 23 -13.73 6.61 -5.24
CA GLU A 23 -14.03 5.65 -6.32
C GLU A 23 -15.36 4.90 -6.10
N LYS A 24 -16.10 5.20 -5.03
CA LYS A 24 -17.31 4.48 -4.59
C LYS A 24 -17.07 2.97 -4.43
N ARG A 25 -15.83 2.58 -4.13
CA ARG A 25 -15.46 1.21 -3.83
C ARG A 25 -15.69 0.91 -2.35
N PRO A 26 -15.99 -0.35 -2.00
CA PRO A 26 -16.10 -0.74 -0.61
C PRO A 26 -14.76 -0.55 0.13
N LYS A 27 -14.85 -0.46 1.46
CA LYS A 27 -13.71 -0.17 2.32
C LYS A 27 -12.64 -1.27 2.20
N PRO A 28 -11.33 -0.92 2.18
CA PRO A 28 -10.25 -1.89 2.21
C PRO A 28 -10.38 -2.80 3.44
N MET A 29 -10.29 -4.11 3.21
CA MET A 29 -10.31 -5.13 4.26
C MET A 29 -8.89 -5.58 4.57
N TYR A 30 -8.56 -5.60 5.85
CA TYR A 30 -7.24 -5.99 6.34
C TYR A 30 -7.35 -7.33 7.05
N TYR A 31 -6.59 -8.31 6.60
CA TYR A 31 -6.52 -9.63 7.19
C TYR A 31 -5.15 -9.81 7.83
N THR A 32 -5.14 -10.48 8.98
CA THR A 32 -3.90 -10.86 9.65
C THR A 32 -3.51 -12.24 9.17
N GLN A 33 -2.25 -12.41 8.78
CA GLN A 33 -1.68 -13.68 8.37
C GLN A 33 -0.67 -14.12 9.45
N SER A 34 -0.86 -15.34 9.95
CA SER A 34 0.05 -15.96 10.92
C SER A 34 1.34 -16.36 10.19
N SER A 35 2.49 -15.77 10.57
CA SER A 35 3.79 -16.31 10.14
C SER A 35 4.36 -17.22 11.21
N LYS A 36 5.08 -18.26 10.79
CA LYS A 36 5.66 -19.28 11.70
C LYS A 36 6.73 -18.72 12.66
N ASP A 37 7.28 -17.55 12.35
CA ASP A 37 8.46 -16.97 13.02
C ASP A 37 8.13 -15.89 14.08
N GLY A 38 6.87 -15.78 14.50
CA GLY A 38 6.42 -14.69 15.40
C GLY A 38 6.37 -13.31 14.74
N ALA A 39 6.71 -13.23 13.45
CA ALA A 39 6.61 -12.00 12.67
C ALA A 39 5.17 -11.74 12.18
N HIS A 40 4.81 -10.46 12.05
CA HIS A 40 3.47 -10.05 11.65
C HIS A 40 3.39 -9.82 10.15
N LYS A 41 2.42 -10.48 9.53
CA LYS A 41 2.08 -10.29 8.12
C LYS A 41 0.63 -9.84 8.00
N GLN A 42 0.38 -8.84 7.19
CA GLN A 42 -0.97 -8.38 6.88
C GLN A 42 -1.25 -8.49 5.40
N GLU A 43 -2.40 -9.06 5.07
CA GLU A 43 -2.96 -9.03 3.73
C GLU A 43 -4.01 -7.94 3.64
N LEU A 44 -4.09 -7.27 2.50
CA LEU A 44 -5.10 -6.27 2.21
C LEU A 44 -5.91 -6.70 0.99
N VAL A 45 -7.23 -6.67 1.12
CA VAL A 45 -8.15 -6.92 0.01
C VAL A 45 -8.87 -5.62 -0.31
N LEU A 46 -8.76 -5.19 -1.57
CA LEU A 46 -9.53 -4.12 -2.17
C LEU A 46 -10.69 -4.72 -2.94
N PRO A 47 -11.90 -4.75 -2.36
CA PRO A 47 -13.06 -5.24 -3.08
C PRO A 47 -13.46 -4.27 -4.20
N ASP A 48 -13.90 -4.78 -5.35
CA ASP A 48 -14.37 -3.92 -6.46
C ASP A 48 -15.84 -3.50 -6.29
N GLY A 49 -16.57 -4.14 -5.37
CA GLY A 49 -17.96 -3.84 -5.02
C GLY A 49 -18.99 -4.36 -6.03
N LYS A 50 -18.66 -4.41 -7.32
CA LYS A 50 -19.51 -5.02 -8.36
C LYS A 50 -19.18 -6.48 -8.64
N ASN A 51 -17.90 -6.82 -8.75
CA ASN A 51 -17.46 -8.18 -9.06
C ASN A 51 -16.41 -8.65 -8.05
N LYS A 52 -16.76 -9.66 -7.24
CA LYS A 52 -15.82 -10.28 -6.28
C LYS A 52 -14.61 -10.92 -6.94
N ASP A 53 -14.73 -11.31 -8.21
CA ASP A 53 -13.64 -11.87 -9.00
C ASP A 53 -12.56 -10.84 -9.33
N ARG A 54 -12.91 -9.54 -9.29
CA ARG A 54 -11.99 -8.42 -9.49
C ARG A 54 -11.45 -7.84 -8.18
N ASP A 55 -11.65 -8.54 -7.07
CA ASP A 55 -11.11 -8.11 -5.77
C ASP A 55 -9.59 -8.23 -5.80
N LEU A 56 -8.90 -7.10 -5.63
CA LEU A 56 -7.44 -7.07 -5.65
C LEU A 56 -6.92 -7.44 -4.27
N ARG A 57 -6.07 -8.46 -4.20
CA ARG A 57 -5.43 -8.89 -2.94
C ARG A 57 -3.95 -8.53 -2.97
N PHE A 58 -3.49 -7.88 -1.92
CA PHE A 58 -2.12 -7.46 -1.74
C PHE A 58 -1.55 -8.13 -0.50
N CYS A 59 -0.49 -8.91 -0.68
CA CYS A 59 0.20 -9.58 0.40
C CYS A 59 1.69 -9.21 0.31
N PRO A 60 2.24 -8.47 1.29
CA PRO A 60 3.65 -8.12 1.29
C PRO A 60 4.48 -9.38 1.45
N VAL A 61 5.59 -9.51 0.73
CA VAL A 61 6.53 -10.62 0.92
C VAL A 61 7.25 -10.50 2.27
N GLN A 62 7.49 -9.26 2.69
CA GLN A 62 8.13 -8.92 3.95
C GLN A 62 7.20 -9.13 5.15
N THR A 63 7.79 -9.59 6.25
CA THR A 63 7.15 -9.67 7.56
C THR A 63 7.66 -8.55 8.46
N PHE A 64 6.82 -8.05 9.36
CA PHE A 64 7.13 -6.87 10.17
C PHE A 64 7.03 -7.17 11.66
N GLU A 65 7.73 -6.37 12.46
CA GLU A 65 7.78 -6.51 13.92
C GLU A 65 6.48 -6.08 14.62
N THR A 66 5.66 -5.26 13.97
CA THR A 66 4.39 -4.79 14.55
C THR A 66 3.25 -4.84 13.54
N PHE A 67 2.03 -5.08 14.05
CA PHE A 67 0.81 -5.03 13.25
C PHE A 67 0.58 -3.66 12.59
N ALA A 68 0.90 -2.57 13.28
CA ALA A 68 0.77 -1.22 12.74
C ALA A 68 1.66 -1.02 11.51
N LEU A 69 2.92 -1.46 11.58
CA LEU A 69 3.85 -1.35 10.46
C LEU A 69 3.43 -2.27 9.31
N ALA A 70 2.98 -3.50 9.60
CA ALA A 70 2.46 -4.41 8.59
C ALA A 70 1.25 -3.83 7.85
N LYS A 71 0.33 -3.20 8.58
CA LYS A 71 -0.85 -2.53 8.04
C LYS A 71 -0.49 -1.41 7.08
N GLU A 72 0.40 -0.51 7.48
CA GLU A 72 0.77 0.63 6.67
C GLU A 72 1.57 0.22 5.43
N ASN A 73 2.44 -0.80 5.54
CA ASN A 73 3.18 -1.32 4.38
C ASN A 73 2.26 -1.97 3.34
N VAL A 74 1.29 -2.79 3.77
CA VAL A 74 0.35 -3.40 2.83
C VAL A 74 -0.58 -2.36 2.21
N ALA A 75 -1.00 -1.34 2.98
CA ALA A 75 -1.74 -0.20 2.45
C ALA A 75 -0.92 0.59 1.41
N LEU A 76 0.37 0.79 1.65
CA LEU A 76 1.28 1.45 0.72
C LEU A 76 1.38 0.68 -0.61
N LEU A 77 1.52 -0.64 -0.57
CA LEU A 77 1.55 -1.49 -1.77
C LEU A 77 0.25 -1.39 -2.57
N ALA A 78 -0.89 -1.50 -1.90
CA ALA A 78 -2.20 -1.36 -2.53
C ALA A 78 -2.36 0.01 -3.18
N LEU A 79 -1.99 1.08 -2.45
CA LEU A 79 -2.04 2.45 -2.94
C LEU A 79 -1.12 2.67 -4.14
N LEU A 80 0.08 2.07 -4.15
CA LEU A 80 1.01 2.14 -5.28
C LEU A 80 0.45 1.46 -6.52
N HIS A 81 -0.36 0.41 -6.35
CA HIS A 81 -1.04 -0.23 -7.45
C HIS A 81 -2.13 0.68 -8.03
N VAL A 82 -3.00 1.25 -7.19
CA VAL A 82 -4.15 2.06 -7.65
C VAL A 82 -3.81 3.51 -8.01
N GLN A 83 -2.83 4.11 -7.33
CA GLN A 83 -2.47 5.52 -7.42
C GLN A 83 -0.96 5.75 -7.60
N GLY A 84 -0.18 4.73 -7.98
CA GLY A 84 1.27 4.89 -8.21
C GLY A 84 1.65 5.86 -9.32
N ASN A 85 0.69 6.29 -10.14
CA ASN A 85 0.88 7.32 -11.16
C ASN A 85 0.64 8.76 -10.64
N LEU A 86 0.16 8.92 -9.40
CA LEU A 86 -0.13 10.23 -8.81
C LEU A 86 0.99 10.67 -7.85
N PRO A 87 1.34 11.96 -7.80
CA PRO A 87 2.37 12.50 -6.92
C PRO A 87 1.85 12.63 -5.48
N LEU A 88 1.57 11.49 -4.83
CA LEU A 88 1.09 11.41 -3.44
C LEU A 88 2.17 11.67 -2.39
N GLU A 89 3.46 11.70 -2.79
CA GLU A 89 4.61 11.99 -1.94
C GLU A 89 4.43 13.26 -1.09
N ARG A 90 3.70 14.25 -1.60
CA ARG A 90 3.49 15.54 -0.94
C ARG A 90 2.55 15.47 0.26
N LYS A 91 1.79 14.37 0.40
CA LYS A 91 0.82 14.16 1.49
C LYS A 91 1.35 13.21 2.58
N PHE A 92 2.43 12.49 2.29
CA PHE A 92 2.99 11.52 3.23
C PHE A 92 3.88 12.22 4.28
N PRO A 93 3.79 11.79 5.55
CA PRO A 93 4.81 12.10 6.54
C PRO A 93 6.12 11.34 6.22
N GLU A 94 7.25 11.90 6.66
CA GLU A 94 8.50 11.15 6.79
C GLU A 94 8.33 10.12 7.93
N PRO A 95 8.78 8.85 7.76
CA PRO A 95 9.62 8.29 6.69
C PRO A 95 8.85 7.63 5.51
N TYR A 96 7.51 7.64 5.54
CA TYR A 96 6.69 6.98 4.52
C TYR A 96 6.83 7.62 3.14
N ARG A 97 7.08 8.94 3.08
CA ARG A 97 7.35 9.65 1.82
C ARG A 97 8.54 9.05 1.08
N THR A 98 9.67 8.88 1.78
CA THR A 98 10.87 8.28 1.21
C THR A 98 10.60 6.85 0.72
N THR A 99 9.89 6.06 1.53
CA THR A 99 9.51 4.69 1.16
C THR A 99 8.63 4.65 -0.08
N TRP A 100 7.66 5.56 -0.20
CA TRP A 100 6.80 5.69 -1.39
C TRP A 100 7.59 6.03 -2.64
N LEU A 101 8.50 7.00 -2.57
CA LEU A 101 9.35 7.37 -3.72
C LEU A 101 10.20 6.20 -4.20
N MET A 102 10.83 5.48 -3.27
CA MET A 102 11.59 4.28 -3.60
C MET A 102 10.70 3.21 -4.25
N ALA A 103 9.49 3.00 -3.73
CA ALA A 103 8.56 2.02 -4.26
C ALA A 103 8.03 2.40 -5.67
N VAL A 104 7.77 3.68 -5.93
CA VAL A 104 7.40 4.19 -7.27
C VAL A 104 8.54 3.96 -8.26
N GLN A 105 9.78 4.27 -7.88
CA GLN A 105 10.95 4.03 -8.72
C GLN A 105 11.14 2.54 -9.01
N ALA A 106 11.02 1.69 -7.98
CA ALA A 106 11.11 0.23 -8.12
C ALA A 106 10.03 -0.32 -9.07
N LYS A 107 8.78 0.16 -8.96
CA LYS A 107 7.69 -0.23 -9.88
C LYS A 107 8.01 0.16 -11.32
N GLN A 108 8.49 1.39 -11.55
CA GLN A 108 8.88 1.83 -12.89
C GLN A 108 10.04 1.02 -13.48
N GLN A 109 11.00 0.59 -12.63
CA GLN A 109 12.08 -0.30 -13.06
C GLN A 109 11.56 -1.68 -13.43
N GLU A 110 10.64 -2.25 -12.65
CA GLU A 110 10.03 -3.55 -12.96
C GLU A 110 9.25 -3.50 -14.28
N GLU A 111 8.47 -2.45 -14.53
CA GLU A 111 7.73 -2.31 -15.79
C GLU A 111 8.67 -2.17 -17.00
N LYS A 112 9.77 -1.41 -16.85
CA LYS A 112 10.81 -1.32 -17.90
C LYS A 112 11.51 -2.65 -18.15
N ALA A 113 11.81 -3.41 -17.09
CA ALA A 113 12.46 -4.71 -17.20
C ALA A 113 11.57 -5.72 -17.96
N LYS A 114 10.26 -5.77 -17.62
CA LYS A 114 9.28 -6.60 -18.34
C LYS A 114 9.17 -6.22 -19.81
N GLN A 115 9.14 -4.93 -20.11
CA GLN A 115 9.06 -4.41 -21.48
C GLN A 115 10.32 -4.67 -22.32
N GLN A 116 11.45 -4.96 -21.68
CA GLN A 116 12.72 -5.30 -22.33
C GLN A 116 12.89 -6.81 -22.54
N GLU A 117 12.25 -7.66 -21.73
CA GLU A 117 12.27 -9.12 -21.88
C GLU A 117 11.31 -9.62 -22.98
N GLU A 118 10.26 -8.86 -23.29
CA GLU A 118 9.32 -9.15 -24.40
C GLU A 118 9.78 -8.65 -25.78
N ARG A 119 11.02 -8.13 -25.91
CA ARG A 119 11.61 -7.63 -27.17
C ARG A 119 12.76 -8.50 -27.65
#